data_AF-A0A803R7P9-F1
#
_entry.id   AF-A0A803R7P9-F1
#
_cell.length_a   1.000
_cell.length_b   1.000
_cell.length_c   1.000
_cell.angle_alpha   90.00
_cell.angle_beta   90.00
_cell.angle_gamma   90.00
#
_symmetry.space_group_name_H-M   'P 1'
#
loop_
_entity.id
_entity.type
_entity.pdbx_description
1 polymer ?
#
loop_
_entity_poly.entity_id
_entity_poly.type
_entity_poly.pdbx_seq_one_letter_code
_entity_poly.pdbx_strand_id
1 'polypeptide(L)' 'MKHAVPGSILYLEGNLESKIFTDPITGIVRRIREVSIRRNCRVVFLSKGSEAQEPIEPQINGVRY' A
#
# COMPACT_ATOMS: atom_id res chain seq x y z
N MET A 1 -4.12 -7.42 9.13
CA MET A 1 -4.27 -5.95 9.13
C MET A 1 -4.33 -5.30 10.51
N LYS A 2 -4.14 -6.03 11.63
CA LYS A 2 -4.24 -5.44 12.99
C LYS A 2 -3.20 -4.35 13.32
N HIS A 3 -2.15 -4.18 12.51
CA HIS A 3 -1.07 -3.21 12.74
C HIS A 3 -1.13 -1.99 11.82
N ALA A 4 -1.97 -2.02 10.77
CA ALA A 4 -2.17 -0.89 9.87
C ALA A 4 -3.23 0.04 10.47
N VAL A 5 -2.77 1.00 11.27
CA VAL A 5 -3.64 2.06 11.82
C VAL A 5 -3.62 3.27 10.88
N PRO A 6 -4.71 4.06 10.79
CA PRO A 6 -4.70 5.33 10.05
C PRO A 6 -3.50 6.20 10.45
N GLY A 7 -2.83 6.79 9.45
CA GLY A 7 -1.61 7.57 9.66
C GLY A 7 -0.30 6.77 9.70
N SER A 8 -0.35 5.45 9.63
CA SER A 8 0.87 4.64 9.46
C SER A 8 1.54 4.94 8.11
N ILE A 9 2.86 5.03 8.10
CA ILE A 9 3.64 5.14 6.86
C ILE A 9 4.10 3.74 6.46
N LEU A 10 3.79 3.36 5.22
CA LEU A 10 4.06 2.03 4.67
C LEU A 10 4.86 2.11 3.38
N TYR A 11 5.82 1.21 3.22
CA TYR A 11 6.37 0.83 1.92
C TYR A 11 5.65 -0.43 1.42
N LEU A 12 5.21 -0.40 0.16
CA LEU A 12 4.48 -1.48 -0.49
C LEU A 12 5.17 -1.86 -1.80
N GLU A 13 5.34 -3.16 -2.01
CA GLU A 13 5.81 -3.74 -3.26
C GLU A 13 4.75 -4.73 -3.76
N GLY A 14 4.20 -4.52 -4.95
CA GLY A 14 3.13 -5.33 -5.50
C GLY A 14 2.83 -5.01 -6.96
N ASN A 15 1.77 -5.61 -7.50
CA ASN A 15 1.38 -5.42 -8.90
C ASN A 15 0.28 -4.37 -9.03
N LEU A 16 0.41 -3.45 -9.98
CA LEU A 16 -0.67 -2.54 -10.34
C LEU A 16 -1.76 -3.29 -11.11
N GLU A 17 -2.91 -3.47 -10.48
CA GLU A 17 -4.08 -4.13 -11.08
C GLU A 17 -5.15 -3.08 -11.42
N SER A 18 -5.82 -3.26 -12.56
CA SER A 18 -6.97 -2.43 -12.96
C SER A 18 -8.25 -3.24 -12.86
N LYS A 19 -9.25 -2.69 -12.17
CA LYS A 19 -10.56 -3.33 -12.01
C LYS A 19 -11.66 -2.42 -12.52
N ILE A 20 -12.65 -3.00 -13.19
CA ILE A 20 -13.89 -2.31 -13.52
C ILE A 20 -14.82 -2.49 -12.32
N PHE A 21 -15.25 -1.37 -11.76
CA PHE A 21 -16.18 -1.31 -10.64
C PHE A 21 -17.43 -0.56 -11.09
N THR A 22 -18.59 -1.12 -10.81
CA THR A 22 -19.88 -0.45 -11.00
C THR A 22 -20.38 -0.03 -9.63
N ASP A 23 -20.59 1.27 -9.45
CA ASP A 23 -21.19 1.81 -8.23
C ASP A 23 -22.61 1.23 -8.07
N PRO A 24 -22.91 0.50 -6.98
CA PRO A 24 -24.19 -0.17 -6.83
C PRO A 24 -25.35 0.79 -6.52
N ILE A 25 -25.07 2.03 -6.13
CA ILE A 25 -26.09 3.05 -5.84
C ILE A 25 -26.38 3.87 -7.09
N THR A 26 -25.34 4.29 -7.81
CA THR A 26 -25.47 5.23 -8.93
C THR A 26 -25.42 4.57 -10.31
N GLY A 27 -24.97 3.32 -10.41
CA GLY A 27 -24.78 2.60 -11.68
C GLY A 27 -23.56 3.07 -12.49
N ILE A 28 -22.80 4.04 -12.01
CA ILE A 28 -21.64 4.59 -12.73
C ILE A 28 -20.53 3.54 -12.81
N VAL A 29 -20.05 3.28 -14.01
CA VAL A 29 -18.91 2.39 -14.28
C VAL A 29 -17.61 3.16 -14.17
N ARG A 30 -16.67 2.68 -13.35
CA ARG A 30 -15.35 3.29 -13.12
C ARG A 30 -14.25 2.25 -13.30
N ARG A 31 -13.10 2.69 -13.80
CA ARG A 31 -11.87 1.90 -13.80
C ARG A 31 -11.00 2.37 -12.63
N ILE A 32 -10.77 1.50 -11.68
CA ILE A 32 -9.95 1.76 -10.48
C ILE A 32 -8.62 1.03 -10.65
N ARG A 33 -7.52 1.66 -10.22
CA ARG A 33 -6.21 1.01 -10.15
C ARG A 33 -5.81 0.83 -8.70
N GLU A 34 -5.34 -0.35 -8.35
CA GLU A 34 -4.93 -0.73 -7.00
C GLU A 34 -3.60 -1.47 -7.04
N VAL A 35 -2.82 -1.40 -5.96
CA VAL A 35 -1.62 -2.24 -5.81
C VAL A 35 -2.02 -3.53 -5.09
N SER A 36 -1.97 -4.64 -5.82
CA SER A 36 -2.24 -5.96 -5.28
C SER A 36 -1.02 -6.54 -4.58
N ILE A 37 -1.23 -7.03 -3.36
CA ILE A 37 -0.20 -7.67 -2.52
C ILE A 37 -0.54 -9.16 -2.44
N ARG A 38 0.35 -10.00 -2.98
CA ARG A 38 0.22 -11.47 -3.02
C ARG A 38 1.40 -12.10 -2.26
N ARG A 39 1.52 -13.44 -2.29
CA ARG A 39 2.49 -14.20 -1.46
C ARG A 39 3.95 -13.73 -1.58
N ASN A 40 4.38 -13.22 -2.74
CA ASN A 40 5.76 -12.79 -3.01
C ASN A 40 5.95 -11.27 -2.93
N CYS A 41 4.92 -10.54 -2.52
CA CYS A 41 4.93 -9.09 -2.39
C CYS A 41 5.42 -8.68 -0.99
N ARG A 42 5.78 -7.40 -0.82
CA ARG A 42 6.35 -6.90 0.44
C ARG A 42 5.52 -5.76 1.01
N VAL A 43 5.35 -5.78 2.33
CA VAL A 43 4.75 -4.70 3.12
C VAL A 43 5.68 -4.40 4.29
N VAL A 44 6.15 -3.15 4.40
CA VAL A 44 7.02 -2.71 5.48
C VAL A 44 6.42 -1.49 6.16
N PHE A 45 6.30 -1.56 7.49
CA PHE A 45 5.91 -0.43 8.32
C PHE A 45 7.13 0.45 8.56
N LEU A 46 7.09 1.69 8.07
CA LEU A 46 8.16 2.67 8.23
C LEU A 46 7.97 3.51 9.49
N SER A 47 6.75 3.62 10.01
CA SER A 47 6.47 4.19 11.32
C SER A 47 5.43 3.35 12.07
N LYS A 48 5.57 3.29 13.40
CA LYS A 48 4.52 2.75 14.28
C LYS A 48 3.58 3.91 14.56
N GLY A 49 2.38 3.89 13.96
CA GLY A 49 1.39 4.94 14.17
C GLY A 49 1.19 5.23 15.67
N SER A 50 1.22 6.53 15.98
CA SER A 50 1.07 7.21 17.28
C SER A 50 2.31 7.77 17.99
N GLU A 51 3.55 7.41 17.65
CA GLU A 51 4.73 8.11 18.19
C GLU A 51 5.88 8.20 17.18
N ALA A 52 6.60 9.33 17.25
CA ALA A 52 7.84 9.67 16.55
C ALA A 52 7.73 10.21 15.11
N GLN A 53 7.68 11.54 15.02
CA GLN A 53 8.51 12.28 14.07
C GLN A 53 9.99 11.94 14.35
N GLU A 54 10.51 10.89 13.74
CA GLU A 54 11.93 10.82 13.40
C GLU A 54 12.04 10.28 11.97
N PRO A 55 12.65 11.01 11.03
CA PRO A 55 12.83 10.53 9.68
C PRO A 55 13.85 9.38 9.69
N ILE A 56 13.35 8.15 9.72
CA ILE A 56 14.19 6.98 9.50
C ILE A 56 14.58 6.99 8.02
N GLU A 57 15.87 7.21 7.74
CA GLU A 57 16.42 7.09 6.39
C GLU A 57 16.05 5.71 5.82
N PRO A 58 15.31 5.64 4.70
CA PRO A 58 14.97 4.36 4.11
C PRO A 58 16.24 3.74 3.53
N GLN A 59 16.83 2.76 4.22
CA GLN A 59 17.82 1.85 3.61
C GLN A 59 17.12 0.95 2.60
N ILE A 60 16.94 1.49 1.40
CA ILE A 60 16.56 0.77 0.20
C ILE A 60 17.77 -0.01 -0.31
N ASN A 61 17.98 -1.21 0.21
CA ASN A 61 18.91 -2.16 -0.39
C ASN A 61 18.31 -2.64 -1.72
N GLY A 62 18.70 -1.95 -2.81
CA GLY A 62 18.29 -2.26 -4.17
C GLY A 62 18.78 -3.66 -4.58
N VAL A 63 17.83 -4.54 -4.89
CA VAL A 63 18.12 -5.79 -5.58
C VAL A 63 18.38 -5.43 -7.05
N ARG A 64 19.61 -5.67 -7.51
CA ARG A 64 20.04 -5.46 -8.90
C ARG A 64 19.39 -6.49 -9.83
N TYR A 65 19.14 -6.04 -11.07
CA TYR A 65 18.62 -6.78 -12.22
C TYR A 65 19.33 -8.11 -12.49
#